data_AF-A0A660VG72-F1
#
_entry.id   AF-A0A660VG72-F1
#
_cell.length_a   1.000
_cell.length_b   1.000
_cell.length_c   1.000
_cell.angle_alpha   90.00
_cell.angle_beta   90.00
_cell.angle_gamma   90.00
#
_symmetry.space_group_name_H-M   'P 1'
#
loop_
_entity.id
_entity.type
_entity.pdbx_description
1 polymer ?
#
loop_
_entity_poly.entity_id
_entity_poly.type
_entity_poly.pdbx_seq_one_letter_code
_entity_poly.pdbx_strand_id
1 'polypeptide(L)'
;MLPLLTSVMLLLTLVLLASVLRERLQREKTEQLLSGFDLERVLSDIERYHVRGLTRDEVIEGILTGLAERLDRYARCYTPDELKSHMDEMEGSFTGVGIRVVKIGKYITVVHPIHDTAAEKAGIKTGDRLVEADGHSLVDLPLEEAVKYLRGPVNSLLELKVLREGADDPVAVKIVRAPVPSTSLSYPHMVSDE
;
A
#
# COMPACT_ATOMS: atom_id res chain seq x y z
N MET A 1 -11.40 -66.86 38.16
CA MET A 1 -11.79 -65.43 38.23
C MET A 1 -10.59 -64.49 38.36
N LEU A 2 -9.66 -64.72 39.30
CA LEU A 2 -8.45 -63.90 39.46
C LEU A 2 -7.54 -63.70 38.22
N PRO A 3 -7.19 -64.75 37.43
CA PRO A 3 -6.26 -64.58 36.31
C PRO A 3 -6.83 -63.78 35.13
N LEU A 4 -8.17 -63.73 35.01
CA LEU A 4 -8.84 -62.94 33.98
C LEU A 4 -8.73 -61.44 34.29
N LEU A 5 -8.85 -61.07 35.57
CA LEU A 5 -8.80 -59.68 36.02
C LEU A 5 -7.39 -59.07 35.85
N THR A 6 -6.34 -59.85 36.15
CA THR A 6 -4.95 -59.41 35.99
C THR A 6 -4.56 -59.21 34.53
N SER A 7 -5.07 -60.05 33.62
CA SER A 7 -4.83 -59.90 32.18
C SER A 7 -5.48 -58.62 31.62
N VAL A 8 -6.71 -58.31 32.04
CA VAL A 8 -7.42 -57.08 31.64
C VAL A 8 -6.72 -55.83 32.16
N MET A 9 -6.25 -55.84 33.40
CA MET A 9 -5.48 -54.72 33.97
C MET A 9 -4.16 -54.49 33.22
N LEU A 10 -3.43 -55.56 32.88
CA LEU A 10 -2.18 -55.44 32.11
C LEU A 10 -2.43 -54.82 30.73
N LEU A 11 -3.50 -55.25 30.04
CA LEU A 11 -3.87 -54.71 28.73
C LEU A 11 -4.21 -53.21 28.82
N LEU A 12 -4.98 -52.81 29.83
CA LEU A 12 -5.31 -51.40 30.09
C LEU A 12 -4.06 -50.55 30.33
N THR A 13 -3.10 -51.05 31.13
CA THR A 13 -1.85 -50.33 31.37
C THR A 13 -0.99 -50.18 30.11
N LEU A 14 -0.98 -51.20 29.24
CA LEU A 14 -0.25 -51.16 27.97
C LEU A 14 -0.85 -50.12 27.01
N VAL A 15 -2.19 -50.06 26.96
CA VAL A 15 -2.92 -49.08 26.13
C VAL A 15 -2.68 -47.65 26.63
N LEU A 16 -2.72 -47.43 27.94
CA LEU A 16 -2.39 -46.13 28.56
C LEU A 16 -0.93 -45.72 28.32
N LEU A 17 0.01 -46.65 28.41
CA LEU A 17 1.42 -46.37 28.13
C LEU A 17 1.62 -46.01 26.65
N ALA A 18 0.97 -46.75 25.74
CA ALA A 18 0.99 -46.47 24.31
C ALA A 18 0.39 -45.10 23.97
N SER A 19 -0.70 -44.69 24.63
CA SER A 19 -1.31 -43.37 24.41
C SER A 19 -0.40 -42.24 24.88
N VAL A 20 0.23 -42.37 26.06
CA VAL A 20 1.17 -41.38 26.59
C VAL A 20 2.43 -41.26 25.72
N LEU A 21 2.98 -42.38 25.25
CA LEU A 21 4.11 -42.38 24.31
C LEU A 21 3.74 -41.71 22.98
N ARG A 22 2.52 -41.96 22.48
CA ARG A 22 2.00 -41.36 21.25
C ARG A 22 1.85 -39.85 21.38
N GLU A 23 1.35 -39.36 22.51
CA GLU A 23 1.24 -37.92 22.79
C GLU A 23 2.62 -37.24 22.87
N ARG A 24 3.60 -37.87 23.50
CA ARG A 24 4.97 -37.33 23.57
C ARG A 24 5.61 -37.21 22.19
N LEU A 25 5.49 -38.26 21.37
CA LEU A 25 6.03 -38.25 19.99
C LEU A 25 5.34 -37.21 19.10
N GLN A 26 4.04 -36.98 19.32
CA GLN A 26 3.30 -35.92 18.63
C GLN A 26 3.78 -34.52 19.04
N ARG A 27 3.99 -34.27 20.34
CA ARG A 27 4.49 -32.98 20.83
C ARG A 27 5.89 -32.65 20.30
N GLU A 28 6.81 -33.62 20.32
CA GLU A 28 8.18 -33.44 19.85
C GLU A 28 8.24 -33.07 18.36
N LYS A 29 7.40 -33.68 17.52
CA LYS A 29 7.27 -33.32 16.10
C LYS A 29 6.71 -31.92 15.90
N THR A 30 5.70 -31.53 16.68
CA THR A 30 5.11 -30.19 16.60
C THR A 30 6.10 -29.11 17.05
N GLU A 31 6.87 -29.35 18.10
CA GLU A 31 7.93 -28.45 18.57
C GLU A 31 9.06 -28.31 17.53
N GLN A 32 9.48 -29.42 16.91
CA GLN A 32 10.48 -29.38 15.84
C GLN A 32 10.02 -28.57 14.62
N LEU A 33 8.76 -28.72 14.21
CA LEU A 33 8.20 -27.95 13.09
C LEU A 33 8.10 -26.46 13.39
N LEU A 34 7.79 -26.08 14.63
CA LEU A 34 7.74 -24.68 15.07
C LEU A 34 9.15 -24.08 15.25
N SER A 35 10.16 -24.89 15.59
CA SER A 35 11.56 -24.46 15.74
C SER A 35 12.32 -24.27 14.41
N GLY A 36 11.74 -24.64 13.28
CA GLY A 36 12.41 -24.60 11.98
C GLY A 36 12.57 -23.20 11.39
N PHE A 37 11.76 -22.23 11.84
CA PHE A 37 11.82 -20.84 11.39
C PHE A 37 12.32 -19.94 12.54
N ASP A 38 13.63 -19.72 12.56
CA ASP A 38 14.27 -18.79 13.49
C ASP A 38 14.48 -17.44 12.78
N LEU A 39 13.55 -16.50 13.01
CA LEU A 39 13.63 -15.16 12.46
C LEU A 39 14.90 -14.43 12.91
N GLU A 40 15.40 -14.70 14.13
CA GLU A 40 16.63 -14.08 14.62
C GLU A 40 17.85 -14.59 13.85
N ARG A 41 17.86 -15.87 13.50
CA ARG A 41 18.91 -16.43 12.63
C ARG A 41 18.88 -15.80 11.24
N VAL A 42 17.70 -15.65 10.63
CA VAL A 42 17.56 -15.01 9.32
C VAL A 42 18.04 -13.56 9.35
N LEU A 43 17.66 -12.81 10.39
CA LEU A 43 18.13 -11.43 10.59
C LEU A 43 19.66 -11.37 10.76
N SER A 44 20.22 -12.25 11.59
CA SER A 44 21.68 -12.36 11.83
C SER A 44 22.45 -12.71 10.55
N ASP A 45 21.92 -13.60 9.71
CA ASP A 45 22.53 -13.94 8.43
C ASP A 45 22.46 -12.76 7.44
N ILE A 46 21.34 -12.02 7.39
CA ILE A 46 21.23 -10.81 6.57
C ILE A 46 22.22 -9.75 7.03
N GLU A 47 22.31 -9.46 8.33
CA GLU A 47 23.29 -8.50 8.87
C GLU A 47 24.74 -8.91 8.57
N ARG A 48 25.04 -10.21 8.59
CA ARG A 48 26.39 -10.73 8.37
C ARG A 48 26.82 -10.73 6.91
N TYR A 49 25.92 -11.03 5.98
CA TYR A 49 26.26 -11.26 4.57
C TYR A 49 25.79 -10.16 3.61
N HIS A 50 24.96 -9.22 4.04
CA HIS A 50 24.43 -8.17 3.18
C HIS A 50 25.30 -6.90 3.20
N VAL A 51 25.65 -6.40 2.00
CA VAL A 51 26.54 -5.24 1.81
C VAL A 51 25.84 -3.91 2.15
N ARG A 52 24.50 -3.89 2.11
CA ARG A 52 23.67 -2.78 2.61
C ARG A 52 23.11 -3.19 3.97
N GLY A 53 23.31 -2.37 4.99
CA GLY A 53 22.64 -2.58 6.28
C GLY A 53 21.14 -2.39 6.08
N LEU A 54 20.39 -3.49 6.11
CA LEU A 54 18.94 -3.47 6.18
C LEU A 54 18.53 -3.37 7.64
N THR A 55 17.51 -2.57 7.92
CA THR A 55 16.89 -2.49 9.24
C THR A 55 16.00 -3.71 9.48
N ARG A 56 15.74 -4.02 10.75
CA ARG A 56 14.84 -5.11 11.14
C ARG A 56 13.44 -4.94 10.53
N ASP A 57 12.97 -3.70 10.46
CA ASP A 57 11.64 -3.36 9.96
C ASP A 57 11.53 -3.65 8.45
N GLU A 58 12.55 -3.28 7.66
CA GLU A 58 12.61 -3.59 6.21
C GLU A 58 12.58 -5.10 5.94
N VAL A 59 13.28 -5.90 6.75
CA VAL A 59 13.28 -7.36 6.61
C VAL A 59 11.91 -7.95 6.93
N ILE A 60 11.27 -7.49 8.00
CA ILE A 60 9.93 -7.95 8.40
C ILE A 60 8.89 -7.55 7.33
N GLU A 61 8.95 -6.32 6.83
CA GLU A 61 8.07 -5.83 5.78
C GLU A 61 8.20 -6.67 4.50
N GLY A 62 9.43 -7.00 4.10
CA GLY A 62 9.69 -7.88 2.96
C GLY A 62 9.13 -9.29 3.14
N ILE A 63 9.26 -9.88 4.33
CA ILE A 63 8.69 -11.20 4.66
C ILE A 63 7.16 -11.16 4.56
N LEU A 64 6.52 -10.16 5.18
CA LEU A 64 5.06 -10.02 5.19
C LEU A 64 4.51 -9.81 3.78
N THR A 65 5.17 -8.95 2.99
CA THR A 65 4.79 -8.70 1.59
C THR A 65 4.90 -9.97 0.75
N GLY A 66 6.01 -10.70 0.85
CA GLY A 66 6.19 -11.96 0.11
C GLY A 66 5.22 -13.06 0.51
N LEU A 67 4.82 -13.11 1.79
CA LEU A 67 3.76 -14.02 2.25
C LEU A 67 2.39 -13.63 1.70
N ALA A 68 2.06 -12.34 1.71
CA ALA A 68 0.80 -11.83 1.18
C ALA A 68 0.65 -12.15 -0.32
N GLU A 69 1.70 -11.93 -1.11
CA GLU A 69 1.70 -12.25 -2.55
C GLU A 69 1.45 -13.73 -2.86
N ARG A 70 1.80 -14.63 -1.93
CA ARG A 70 1.58 -16.08 -2.08
C ARG A 70 0.23 -16.59 -1.61
N LEU A 71 -0.49 -15.83 -0.78
CA LEU A 71 -1.79 -16.23 -0.24
C LEU A 71 -2.87 -16.20 -1.32
N ASP A 72 -3.02 -15.07 -2.01
CA ASP A 72 -3.94 -14.90 -3.13
C ASP A 72 -3.55 -13.67 -3.95
N ARG A 73 -3.97 -13.60 -5.22
CA ARG A 73 -3.73 -12.47 -6.15
C ARG A 73 -4.28 -11.12 -5.66
N TYR A 74 -5.12 -11.13 -4.64
CA TYR A 74 -5.70 -9.94 -4.02
C TYR A 74 -5.13 -9.65 -2.62
N ALA A 75 -4.38 -10.57 -2.04
CA ALA A 75 -3.77 -10.36 -0.74
C ALA A 75 -2.58 -9.39 -0.88
N ARG A 76 -2.61 -8.32 -0.09
CA ARG A 76 -1.56 -7.31 -0.04
C ARG A 76 -1.34 -6.90 1.41
N CYS A 77 -0.08 -6.69 1.78
CA CYS A 77 0.30 -5.99 3.00
C CYS A 77 0.45 -4.50 2.71
N TYR A 78 -0.01 -3.68 3.63
CA TYR A 78 0.13 -2.22 3.57
C TYR A 78 1.00 -1.77 4.74
N THR A 79 1.92 -0.86 4.47
CA THR A 79 2.52 -0.02 5.53
C THR A 79 1.45 0.91 6.12
N PRO A 80 1.66 1.51 7.31
CA PRO A 80 0.70 2.45 7.90
C PRO A 80 0.31 3.61 6.96
N ASP A 81 1.27 4.16 6.21
CA ASP A 81 1.04 5.27 5.27
C ASP A 81 0.30 4.83 4.00
N GLU A 82 0.61 3.64 3.48
CA GLU A 82 -0.11 3.07 2.34
C GLU A 82 -1.53 2.68 2.70
N LEU A 83 -1.75 2.14 3.90
CA LEU A 83 -3.08 1.79 4.40
C LEU A 83 -3.95 3.04 4.48
N LYS A 84 -3.41 4.13 5.02
CA LYS A 84 -4.09 5.42 5.07
C LYS A 84 -4.45 5.93 3.68
N SER A 85 -3.48 5.91 2.77
CA SER A 85 -3.70 6.34 1.37
C SER A 85 -4.74 5.48 0.66
N HIS A 86 -4.78 4.17 0.96
CA HIS A 86 -5.76 3.24 0.39
C HIS A 86 -7.15 3.45 0.97
N MET A 87 -7.26 3.71 2.28
CA MET A 87 -8.52 4.08 2.93
C MET A 87 -9.04 5.41 2.37
N ASP A 88 -8.17 6.40 2.19
CA ASP A 88 -8.52 7.67 1.55
C ASP A 88 -9.08 7.41 0.13
N GLU A 89 -8.44 6.55 -0.66
CA GLU A 89 -8.93 6.17 -2.00
C GLU A 89 -10.29 5.46 -1.96
N MET A 90 -10.51 4.55 -1.00
CA MET A 90 -11.80 3.88 -0.80
C MET A 90 -12.92 4.85 -0.38
N GLU A 91 -12.58 5.87 0.39
CA GLU A 91 -13.50 6.94 0.80
C GLU A 91 -13.71 7.99 -0.31
N GLY A 92 -13.03 7.83 -1.45
CA GLY A 92 -13.10 8.74 -2.59
C GLY A 92 -12.18 9.96 -2.47
N SER A 93 -11.39 10.07 -1.40
CA SER A 93 -10.35 11.08 -1.26
C SER A 93 -9.09 10.65 -2.01
N PHE A 94 -8.85 11.26 -3.17
CA PHE A 94 -7.63 11.01 -3.93
C PHE A 94 -6.49 11.87 -3.37
N THR A 95 -5.34 11.28 -3.07
CA THR A 95 -4.16 12.10 -2.75
C THR A 95 -3.46 12.57 -4.03
N GLY A 96 -3.23 13.87 -4.13
CA GLY A 96 -2.57 14.48 -5.28
C GLY A 96 -2.46 16.00 -5.13
N VAL A 97 -2.45 16.70 -6.25
CA VAL A 97 -2.36 18.18 -6.24
C VAL A 97 -3.71 18.89 -6.38
N GLY A 98 -4.77 18.19 -6.79
CA GLY A 98 -6.11 18.78 -6.90
C GLY A 98 -6.34 19.60 -8.18
N ILE A 99 -5.97 19.07 -9.34
CA ILE A 99 -6.22 19.72 -10.65
C ILE A 99 -7.03 18.82 -11.57
N ARG A 100 -7.95 19.43 -12.33
CA ARG A 100 -8.59 18.78 -13.47
C ARG A 100 -7.81 19.09 -14.73
N VAL A 101 -7.44 18.06 -15.47
CA VAL A 101 -6.60 18.17 -16.67
C VAL A 101 -7.22 17.45 -17.86
N VAL A 102 -6.84 17.87 -19.07
CA VAL A 102 -7.20 17.24 -20.34
C VAL A 102 -6.01 17.28 -21.29
N LYS A 103 -5.88 16.29 -22.18
CA LYS A 103 -4.87 16.32 -23.24
C LYS A 103 -5.36 17.15 -24.43
N ILE A 104 -4.60 18.19 -24.81
CA ILE A 104 -4.86 19.02 -25.98
C ILE A 104 -3.58 19.04 -26.83
N GLY A 105 -3.63 18.36 -27.98
CA GLY A 105 -2.44 18.13 -28.79
C GLY A 105 -1.38 17.36 -28.00
N LYS A 106 -0.18 17.93 -27.90
CA LYS A 106 0.96 17.35 -27.16
C LYS A 106 1.04 17.74 -25.68
N TYR A 107 0.12 18.56 -25.18
CA TYR A 107 0.18 19.08 -23.81
C TYR A 107 -0.95 18.55 -22.95
N ILE A 108 -0.62 18.26 -21.70
CA ILE A 108 -1.62 18.13 -20.64
C ILE A 108 -1.95 19.53 -20.16
N THR A 109 -3.20 19.94 -20.29
CA THR A 109 -3.66 21.30 -20.02
C THR A 109 -4.61 21.30 -18.83
N VAL A 110 -4.42 22.26 -17.93
CA VAL A 110 -5.28 22.46 -16.76
C VAL A 110 -6.62 23.05 -17.20
N VAL A 111 -7.69 22.31 -16.96
CA VAL A 111 -9.06 22.80 -17.14
C VAL A 111 -9.42 23.75 -16.00
N HIS A 112 -9.23 23.31 -14.76
CA HIS A 112 -9.32 24.16 -13.56
C HIS A 112 -8.64 23.48 -12.37
N PRO A 113 -8.03 24.26 -11.45
CA PRO A 113 -7.73 23.76 -10.11
C PRO A 113 -9.03 23.51 -9.35
N ILE A 114 -9.04 22.49 -8.50
CA ILE A 114 -10.17 22.21 -7.61
C ILE A 114 -10.09 23.19 -6.44
N HIS A 115 -11.24 23.73 -6.03
CA HIS A 115 -11.30 24.72 -4.96
C HIS A 115 -10.77 24.15 -3.62
N ASP A 116 -10.05 25.00 -2.87
CA ASP A 116 -9.41 24.73 -1.58
C ASP A 116 -8.32 23.64 -1.61
N THR A 117 -7.81 23.29 -2.79
CA THR A 117 -6.75 22.28 -2.94
C THR A 117 -5.34 22.87 -3.00
N ALA A 118 -4.33 22.00 -2.88
CA ALA A 118 -2.92 22.37 -2.91
C ALA A 118 -2.52 23.13 -4.19
N ALA A 119 -3.04 22.74 -5.36
CA ALA A 119 -2.73 23.41 -6.61
C ALA A 119 -3.32 24.82 -6.72
N GLU A 120 -4.53 25.04 -6.22
CA GLU A 120 -5.12 26.39 -6.17
C GLU A 120 -4.28 27.30 -5.27
N LYS A 121 -3.92 26.81 -4.08
CA LYS A 121 -3.06 27.52 -3.12
C LYS A 121 -1.65 27.79 -3.67
N ALA A 122 -1.14 26.90 -4.51
CA ALA A 122 0.15 27.06 -5.19
C ALA A 122 0.08 27.97 -6.43
N GLY A 123 -1.09 28.48 -6.80
CA GLY A 123 -1.25 29.45 -7.88
C GLY A 123 -1.30 28.84 -9.28
N ILE A 124 -1.67 27.56 -9.42
CA ILE A 124 -2.01 26.94 -10.71
C ILE A 124 -3.29 27.57 -11.24
N LYS A 125 -3.34 27.83 -12.55
CA LYS A 125 -4.46 28.52 -13.22
C LYS A 125 -5.03 27.67 -14.35
N THR A 126 -6.29 27.93 -14.66
CA THR A 126 -6.91 27.42 -15.90
C THR A 126 -6.08 27.84 -17.11
N GLY A 127 -5.88 26.90 -18.04
CA GLY A 127 -5.09 27.11 -19.25
C GLY A 127 -3.59 26.83 -19.11
N ASP A 128 -3.08 26.62 -17.90
CA ASP A 128 -1.69 26.22 -17.69
C ASP A 128 -1.41 24.89 -18.42
N ARG A 129 -0.31 24.83 -19.19
CA ARG A 129 0.13 23.61 -19.87
C ARG A 129 1.27 22.99 -19.09
N LEU A 130 1.09 21.75 -18.65
CA LEU A 130 2.10 21.02 -17.88
C LEU A 130 3.24 20.59 -18.79
N VAL A 131 4.46 21.02 -18.49
CA VAL A 131 5.65 20.69 -19.31
C VAL A 131 6.59 19.71 -18.62
N GLU A 132 6.74 19.81 -17.29
CA GLU A 132 7.66 18.97 -16.52
C GLU A 132 7.13 18.75 -15.10
N ALA A 133 7.34 17.56 -14.55
CA ALA A 133 7.08 17.21 -13.16
C ALA A 133 8.31 16.47 -12.59
N ASP A 134 8.89 16.99 -11.51
CA ASP A 134 10.06 16.42 -10.82
C ASP A 134 11.22 16.10 -11.79
N GLY A 135 11.48 16.97 -12.78
CA GLY A 135 12.52 16.78 -13.78
C GLY A 135 12.10 15.93 -14.99
N HIS A 136 10.92 15.30 -14.96
CA HIS A 136 10.41 14.47 -16.05
C HIS A 136 9.50 15.26 -16.99
N SER A 137 9.80 15.21 -18.29
CA SER A 137 8.95 15.84 -19.31
C SER A 137 7.55 15.19 -19.34
N LEU A 138 6.52 16.03 -19.28
CA LEU A 138 5.12 15.63 -19.44
C LEU A 138 4.60 15.83 -20.88
N VAL A 139 5.43 16.42 -21.75
CA VAL A 139 5.08 16.67 -23.14
C VAL A 139 4.94 15.35 -23.90
N ASP A 140 3.87 15.26 -24.70
CA ASP A 140 3.48 14.13 -25.55
C ASP A 140 3.07 12.84 -24.82
N LEU A 141 3.15 12.81 -23.49
CA LEU A 141 2.70 11.66 -22.70
C LEU A 141 1.18 11.40 -22.86
N PRO A 142 0.73 10.14 -22.80
CA PRO A 142 -0.66 9.81 -22.54
C PRO A 142 -1.17 10.49 -21.26
N LEU A 143 -2.44 10.85 -21.22
CA LEU A 143 -3.05 11.53 -20.07
C LEU A 143 -2.88 10.70 -18.79
N GLU A 144 -3.10 9.39 -18.92
CA GLU A 144 -3.05 8.41 -17.83
C GLU A 144 -1.64 8.31 -17.24
N GLU A 145 -0.59 8.46 -18.06
CA GLU A 145 0.79 8.46 -17.59
C GLU A 145 1.14 9.78 -16.91
N ALA A 146 0.74 10.91 -17.48
CA ALA A 146 0.99 12.22 -16.88
C ALA A 146 0.32 12.36 -15.51
N VAL A 147 -0.89 11.82 -15.34
CA VAL A 147 -1.61 11.84 -14.05
C VAL A 147 -0.83 11.11 -12.94
N LYS A 148 -0.03 10.10 -13.26
CA LYS A 148 0.79 9.38 -12.25
C LYS A 148 1.82 10.29 -11.57
N TYR A 149 2.41 11.23 -12.31
CA TYR A 149 3.37 12.19 -11.76
C TYR A 149 2.70 13.23 -10.83
N LEU A 150 1.44 13.55 -11.10
CA LEU A 150 0.64 14.48 -10.30
C LEU A 150 0.12 13.86 -9.00
N ARG A 151 0.04 12.53 -8.97
CA ARG A 151 -0.27 11.73 -7.77
C ARG A 151 1.00 11.45 -6.97
N GLY A 152 0.84 11.02 -5.73
CA GLY A 152 1.95 10.67 -4.84
C GLY A 152 1.52 10.71 -3.38
N PRO A 153 2.42 10.32 -2.45
CA PRO A 153 2.11 10.27 -1.03
C PRO A 153 1.79 11.65 -0.47
N VAL A 154 0.95 11.69 0.56
CA VAL A 154 0.59 12.93 1.26
C VAL A 154 1.85 13.60 1.81
N ASN A 155 1.89 14.93 1.81
CA ASN A 155 3.02 15.76 2.24
C ASN A 155 4.28 15.65 1.37
N SER A 156 4.29 14.86 0.29
CA SER A 156 5.40 14.88 -0.66
C SER A 156 5.39 16.16 -1.51
N LEU A 157 6.58 16.65 -1.83
CA LEU A 157 6.76 17.80 -2.71
C LEU A 157 6.67 17.35 -4.18
N LEU A 158 5.97 18.14 -5.00
CA LEU A 158 5.99 18.10 -6.46
C LEU A 158 6.57 19.41 -6.97
N GLU A 159 7.62 19.34 -7.79
CA GLU A 159 8.10 20.48 -8.59
C GLU A 159 7.50 20.40 -9.99
N LEU A 160 6.53 21.27 -10.26
CA LEU A 160 5.79 21.30 -11.51
C LEU A 160 6.20 22.53 -12.32
N LYS A 161 6.59 22.36 -13.59
CA LYS A 161 6.77 23.47 -14.52
C LYS A 161 5.56 23.58 -15.43
N VAL A 162 5.05 24.80 -15.56
CA VAL A 162 3.88 25.11 -16.39
C VAL A 162 4.19 26.21 -17.40
N LEU A 163 3.73 26.04 -18.63
CA LEU A 163 3.71 27.09 -19.63
C LEU A 163 2.37 27.84 -19.50
N ARG A 164 2.46 29.12 -19.15
CA ARG A 164 1.31 30.00 -18.92
C ARG A 164 1.20 31.01 -20.04
N GLU A 165 -0.03 31.28 -20.49
CA GLU A 165 -0.27 32.31 -21.49
C GLU A 165 0.20 33.68 -20.98
N GLY A 166 1.02 34.37 -21.79
CA GLY A 166 1.63 35.65 -21.44
C GLY A 166 2.95 35.57 -20.65
N ALA A 167 3.46 34.37 -20.34
CA ALA A 167 4.81 34.19 -19.82
C ALA A 167 5.76 33.72 -20.93
N ASP A 168 6.94 34.34 -21.01
CA ASP A 168 7.97 33.97 -22.00
C ASP A 168 8.64 32.62 -21.67
N ASP A 169 8.79 32.32 -20.38
CA ASP A 169 9.42 31.10 -19.88
C ASP A 169 8.46 30.24 -19.03
N PRO A 170 8.67 28.91 -18.94
CA PRO A 170 7.92 28.05 -18.03
C PRO A 170 8.07 28.49 -16.56
N VAL A 171 6.93 28.59 -15.86
CA VAL A 171 6.87 28.96 -14.45
C VAL A 171 7.02 27.69 -13.60
N ALA A 172 7.99 27.68 -12.69
CA ALA A 172 8.14 26.61 -11.70
C ALA A 172 7.20 26.85 -10.52
N VAL A 173 6.43 25.83 -10.16
CA VAL A 173 5.45 25.83 -9.07
C VAL A 173 5.73 24.64 -8.16
N LYS A 174 5.93 24.93 -6.87
CA LYS A 174 6.12 23.90 -5.84
C LYS A 174 4.79 23.61 -5.17
N ILE A 175 4.37 22.34 -5.20
CA ILE A 175 3.08 21.91 -4.66
C ILE A 175 3.32 20.79 -3.65
N VAL A 176 2.77 20.92 -2.44
CA VAL A 176 2.77 19.85 -1.45
C VAL A 176 1.51 19.02 -1.66
N ARG A 177 1.66 17.72 -1.93
CA ARG A 177 0.51 16.84 -2.20
C ARG A 177 -0.36 16.70 -0.95
N ALA A 178 -1.66 16.76 -1.13
CA ALA A 178 -2.65 16.71 -0.06
C ALA A 178 -3.87 15.86 -0.47
N PRO A 179 -4.69 15.40 0.48
CA PRO A 179 -5.97 14.77 0.17
C PRO A 179 -6.85 15.74 -0.62
N VAL A 180 -7.38 15.28 -1.76
CA VAL A 180 -8.33 16.03 -2.58
C VAL A 180 -9.74 15.63 -2.16
N PRO A 181 -10.60 16.58 -1.77
CA PRO A 181 -11.97 16.27 -1.40
C PRO A 181 -12.74 15.74 -2.62
N SER A 182 -13.40 14.58 -2.50
CA SER A 182 -14.44 14.20 -3.44
C SER A 182 -15.71 14.93 -3.09
N THR A 183 -16.16 15.84 -3.95
CA THR A 183 -17.54 16.32 -3.89
C THR A 183 -18.46 15.17 -4.28
N SER A 184 -19.00 14.45 -3.30
CA SER A 184 -20.17 13.61 -3.56
C SER A 184 -21.34 14.57 -3.83
N LEU A 185 -21.88 14.53 -5.04
CA LEU A 185 -23.14 15.22 -5.31
C LEU A 185 -24.23 14.47 -4.53
N SER A 186 -24.57 15.00 -3.35
CA SER A 186 -25.83 14.66 -2.71
C SER A 186 -26.93 15.21 -3.62
N TYR A 187 -27.61 14.34 -4.36
CA TYR A 187 -28.87 14.70 -4.99
C TYR A 187 -29.93 14.73 -3.88
N PRO A 188 -30.44 15.89 -3.43
CA PRO A 188 -31.68 15.90 -2.70
C PRO A 188 -32.77 15.40 -3.65
N HIS A 189 -33.29 14.23 -3.34
CA HIS A 189 -34.37 13.55 -4.02
C HIS A 189 -35.54 14.52 -4.23
N MET A 190 -35.80 14.93 -5.47
CA MET A 190 -37.11 15.45 -5.88
C MET A 190 -38.01 14.23 -6.09
N VAL A 191 -38.80 13.88 -5.07
CA VAL A 191 -40.08 13.19 -5.32
C VAL A 191 -41.12 14.31 -5.38
N SER A 192 -41.49 14.68 -6.60
CA SER A 192 -42.79 15.29 -6.83
C SER A 192 -43.83 14.18 -6.67
N ASP A 193 -44.50 14.15 -5.52
CA ASP A 193 -45.75 13.41 -5.40
C ASP A 193 -46.81 14.18 -6.22
N GLU A 194 -47.32 13.53 -7.27
CA GLU A 194 -48.63 13.83 -7.87
C GLU A 194 -49.76 13.32 -6.96
#